data_AF-A0A9X0YK37-F1
#
_entry.id   AF-A0A9X0YK37-F1
#
_cell.length_a   1.000
_cell.length_b   1.000
_cell.length_c   1.000
_cell.angle_alpha   90.00
_cell.angle_beta   90.00
_cell.angle_gamma   90.00
#
_symmetry.space_group_name_H-M   'P 1'
#
loop_
_entity.id
_entity.type
_entity.pdbx_description
1 polymer ?
#
loop_
_entity_poly.entity_id
_entity_poly.type
_entity_poly.pdbx_seq_one_letter_code
_entity_poly.pdbx_strand_id
1 'polypeptide(L)'
;MEIKNIEIAYLNECTSIQKDIVDTYWKIDNSLEFQQKPLQVKNQFNLEQSELTKIIQTYSILTYDIVCSTCDKLSGNKATSQSDFKQSIGRYKHRYFSYKCNACEEEEIKALALKKKEEQKALVQKYEDAINEHRWMDLSPFLSELLHNCLSTDFKALKKEYWSKLGQSNFKKLFRGLYDLAALNLIFLVRNDWSDRIEDYQYLPRLKEEFKYFSPTAPAMESTQVNDTNKLQFRLTSNPISNPISNHPDSPEYAGGVTFKNKIVLEANTEYTFALWKRTGRDLYLTMISTADIAPTPKQVSLSNHPISLQEGIQDFFESIAPQE
;
A
#
# COMPACT_ATOMS: atom_id res chain seq x y z
N MET A 1 0.03 -39.48 21.42
CA MET A 1 -0.02 -39.08 22.83
C MET A 1 0.50 -40.24 23.65
N GLU A 2 1.44 -39.99 24.55
CA GLU A 2 2.00 -41.00 25.45
C GLU A 2 1.61 -40.63 26.89
N ILE A 3 1.02 -41.59 27.62
CA ILE A 3 0.65 -41.45 29.03
C ILE A 3 1.46 -42.45 29.83
N LYS A 4 2.02 -42.00 30.96
CA LYS A 4 2.86 -42.80 31.87
C LYS A 4 2.36 -42.70 33.30
N ASN A 5 2.89 -43.56 34.16
CA ASN A 5 2.73 -43.50 35.62
C ASN A 5 1.26 -43.40 36.06
N ILE A 6 0.40 -44.22 35.44
CA ILE A 6 -1.02 -44.28 35.80
C ILE A 6 -1.14 -45.05 37.11
N GLU A 7 -1.51 -44.35 38.17
CA GLU A 7 -1.55 -44.87 39.53
C GLU A 7 -2.79 -44.37 40.27
N ILE A 8 -3.29 -45.18 41.21
CA ILE A 8 -4.35 -44.80 42.13
C ILE A 8 -3.68 -44.29 43.39
N ALA A 9 -3.90 -43.01 43.74
CA ALA A 9 -3.50 -42.49 45.03
C ALA A 9 -4.68 -42.56 46.00
N TYR A 10 -4.50 -43.30 47.10
CA TYR A 10 -5.52 -43.37 48.15
C TYR A 10 -5.41 -42.16 49.07
N LEU A 11 -6.53 -41.44 49.24
CA LEU A 11 -6.57 -40.19 49.98
C LEU A 11 -6.78 -40.40 51.49
N ASN A 12 -7.38 -41.52 51.88
CA ASN A 12 -7.73 -41.87 53.24
C ASN A 12 -7.58 -43.38 53.47
N GLU A 13 -7.50 -43.80 54.73
CA GLU A 13 -7.52 -45.22 55.09
C GLU A 13 -8.81 -45.88 54.59
N CYS A 14 -8.65 -46.97 53.82
CA CYS A 14 -9.76 -47.71 53.23
C CYS A 14 -9.97 -49.02 53.98
N THR A 15 -11.23 -49.42 54.16
CA THR A 15 -11.53 -50.83 54.45
C THR A 15 -11.18 -51.70 53.23
N SER A 16 -11.04 -53.02 53.43
CA SER A 16 -10.79 -53.96 52.32
C SER A 16 -11.82 -53.82 51.20
N ILE A 17 -13.10 -53.73 51.56
CA ILE A 17 -14.21 -53.56 50.61
C ILE A 17 -14.10 -52.24 49.84
N GLN A 18 -13.77 -51.13 50.52
CA GLN A 18 -13.61 -49.83 49.86
C GLN A 18 -12.44 -49.84 48.88
N LYS A 19 -11.34 -50.50 49.26
CA LYS A 19 -10.18 -50.67 48.38
C LYS A 19 -10.53 -51.46 47.13
N ASP A 20 -11.24 -52.58 47.28
CA ASP A 20 -11.70 -53.41 46.16
C ASP A 20 -12.64 -52.62 45.21
N ILE A 21 -13.53 -51.78 45.74
CA ILE A 21 -14.41 -50.91 44.94
C ILE A 21 -13.57 -49.90 44.14
N VAL A 22 -12.62 -49.22 44.80
CA VAL A 22 -11.74 -48.22 44.16
C VAL A 22 -10.91 -48.85 43.05
N ASP A 23 -10.30 -50.01 43.31
CA ASP A 23 -9.45 -50.72 42.34
C ASP A 23 -10.27 -51.20 41.14
N THR A 24 -11.47 -51.70 41.38
CA THR A 24 -12.39 -52.11 40.31
C THR A 24 -12.84 -50.92 39.47
N TYR A 25 -13.14 -49.78 40.12
CA TYR A 25 -13.58 -48.56 39.44
C TYR A 25 -12.48 -47.95 38.55
N TRP A 26 -11.24 -47.92 39.01
CA TRP A 26 -10.13 -47.31 38.27
C TRP A 26 -9.38 -48.27 37.34
N LYS A 27 -9.85 -49.51 37.20
CA LYS A 27 -9.18 -50.51 36.39
C LYS A 27 -9.18 -50.12 34.90
N ILE A 28 -8.00 -49.81 34.38
CA ILE A 28 -7.75 -49.37 33.00
C ILE A 28 -6.95 -50.43 32.24
N ASP A 29 -7.20 -50.60 30.95
CA ASP A 29 -6.42 -51.47 30.06
C ASP A 29 -5.30 -50.71 29.30
N ASN A 30 -4.49 -51.44 28.53
CA ASN A 30 -3.41 -50.86 27.73
C ASN A 30 -3.89 -49.88 26.64
N SER A 31 -5.18 -49.88 26.31
CA SER A 31 -5.79 -48.94 25.35
C SER A 31 -6.32 -47.66 26.02
N LEU A 32 -6.07 -47.51 27.33
CA LEU A 32 -6.56 -46.42 28.16
C LEU A 32 -8.09 -46.40 28.29
N GLU A 33 -8.72 -47.58 28.18
CA GLU A 33 -10.17 -47.75 28.39
C GLU A 33 -10.44 -48.43 29.74
N PHE A 34 -11.51 -47.99 30.41
CA PHE A 34 -11.93 -48.57 31.68
C PHE A 34 -12.59 -49.93 31.47
N GLN A 35 -12.14 -50.93 32.22
CA GLN A 35 -12.69 -52.29 32.13
C GLN A 35 -14.15 -52.36 32.62
N GLN A 36 -14.51 -51.51 33.59
CA GLN A 36 -15.88 -51.41 34.09
C GLN A 36 -16.37 -49.97 34.10
N LYS A 37 -17.62 -49.78 33.64
CA LYS A 37 -18.34 -48.51 33.78
C LYS A 37 -18.88 -48.36 35.21
N PRO A 38 -19.16 -47.14 35.70
CA PRO A 38 -19.67 -46.92 37.05
C PRO A 38 -20.95 -47.72 37.36
N LEU A 39 -21.82 -47.89 36.36
CA LEU A 39 -23.04 -48.70 36.48
C LEU A 39 -22.75 -50.19 36.76
N GLN A 40 -21.66 -50.73 36.21
CA GLN A 40 -21.29 -52.14 36.44
C GLN A 40 -20.70 -52.31 37.83
N VAL A 41 -19.84 -51.38 38.26
CA VAL A 41 -19.25 -51.36 39.60
C VAL A 41 -20.35 -51.27 40.67
N LYS A 42 -21.30 -50.33 40.53
CA LYS A 42 -22.37 -50.18 41.53
C LYS A 42 -23.19 -51.48 41.67
N ASN A 43 -23.49 -52.14 40.55
CA ASN A 43 -24.29 -53.37 40.56
C ASN A 43 -23.49 -54.54 41.15
N GLN A 44 -22.18 -54.62 40.88
CA GLN A 44 -21.30 -55.66 41.42
C GLN A 44 -21.21 -55.60 42.95
N PHE A 45 -21.17 -54.39 43.52
CA PHE A 45 -21.04 -54.19 44.97
C PHE A 45 -22.36 -53.86 45.67
N ASN A 46 -23.50 -53.95 44.96
CA ASN A 46 -24.83 -53.62 45.47
C ASN A 46 -24.92 -52.23 46.14
N LEU A 47 -24.39 -51.22 45.46
CA LEU A 47 -24.33 -49.83 45.92
C LEU A 47 -25.29 -48.93 45.15
N GLU A 48 -25.76 -47.89 45.82
CA GLU A 48 -26.37 -46.74 45.15
C GLU A 48 -25.32 -45.89 44.42
N GLN A 49 -25.73 -45.16 43.38
CA GLN A 49 -24.81 -44.32 42.61
C GLN A 49 -24.18 -43.22 43.47
N SER A 50 -24.94 -42.67 44.43
CA SER A 50 -24.46 -41.67 45.39
C SER A 50 -23.38 -42.24 46.31
N GLU A 51 -23.53 -43.49 46.76
CA GLU A 51 -22.56 -44.18 47.60
C GLU A 51 -21.25 -44.44 46.85
N LEU A 52 -21.34 -44.98 45.63
CA LEU A 52 -20.16 -45.17 44.78
C LEU A 52 -19.42 -43.85 44.56
N THR A 53 -20.15 -42.78 44.22
CA THR A 53 -19.55 -41.45 43.98
C THR A 53 -18.83 -40.94 45.24
N LYS A 54 -19.46 -41.08 46.41
CA LYS A 54 -18.87 -40.70 47.69
C LYS A 54 -17.61 -41.50 48.01
N ILE A 55 -17.63 -42.82 47.77
CA ILE A 55 -16.45 -43.68 47.99
C ILE A 55 -15.30 -43.21 47.10
N ILE A 56 -15.51 -43.06 45.79
CA ILE A 56 -14.45 -42.66 44.86
C ILE A 56 -13.88 -41.29 45.24
N GLN A 57 -14.73 -40.28 45.50
CA GLN A 57 -14.30 -38.94 45.87
C GLN A 57 -13.57 -38.88 47.22
N THR A 58 -14.00 -39.70 48.19
CA THR A 58 -13.42 -39.68 49.55
C THR A 58 -12.08 -40.39 49.59
N TYR A 59 -11.93 -41.48 48.85
CA TYR A 59 -10.82 -42.42 49.07
C TYR A 59 -9.80 -42.46 47.94
N SER A 60 -10.08 -41.90 46.77
CA SER A 60 -9.22 -42.11 45.61
C SER A 60 -9.08 -40.89 44.72
N ILE A 61 -7.92 -40.80 44.08
CA ILE A 61 -7.69 -39.95 42.91
C ILE A 61 -6.78 -40.72 41.95
N LEU A 62 -7.05 -40.64 40.65
CA LEU A 62 -6.18 -41.23 39.65
C LEU A 62 -5.10 -40.20 39.30
N THR A 63 -3.83 -40.57 39.47
CA THR A 63 -2.67 -39.76 39.04
C THR A 63 -2.07 -40.35 37.78
N TYR A 64 -1.64 -39.50 36.86
CA TYR A 64 -1.02 -39.93 35.60
C TYR A 64 -0.17 -38.80 35.02
N ASP A 65 0.84 -39.16 34.24
CA ASP A 65 1.69 -38.22 33.54
C ASP A 65 1.40 -38.22 32.04
N ILE A 66 1.24 -37.03 31.45
CA ILE A 66 1.20 -36.87 29.99
C ILE A 66 2.56 -36.35 29.52
N VAL A 67 3.14 -37.00 28.51
CA VAL A 67 4.39 -36.55 27.89
C VAL A 67 4.11 -35.38 26.95
N CYS A 68 4.77 -34.24 27.19
CA CYS A 68 4.74 -33.10 26.28
C CYS A 68 5.37 -33.46 24.94
N SER A 69 4.65 -33.25 23.84
CA SER A 69 5.14 -33.57 22.48
C SER A 69 6.29 -32.67 21.99
N THR A 70 6.55 -31.54 22.65
CA THR A 70 7.58 -30.58 22.23
C THR A 70 8.89 -30.74 23.00
N CYS A 71 8.82 -31.06 24.29
CA CYS A 71 10.00 -31.05 25.17
C CYS A 71 10.19 -32.34 25.98
N ASP A 72 9.36 -33.36 25.73
CA ASP A 72 9.36 -34.67 26.40
C ASP A 72 9.22 -34.64 27.92
N LYS A 73 8.90 -33.47 28.50
CA LYS A 73 8.65 -33.34 29.94
C LYS A 73 7.32 -33.98 30.32
N LEU A 74 7.32 -34.65 31.47
CA LEU A 74 6.13 -35.20 32.09
C LEU A 74 5.34 -34.07 32.76
N SER A 75 4.04 -34.03 32.50
CA SER A 75 3.10 -33.19 33.23
C SER A 75 2.23 -34.07 34.12
N GLY A 76 2.36 -33.85 35.43
CA GLY A 76 1.54 -34.52 36.44
C GLY A 76 0.10 -34.05 36.39
N ASN A 77 -0.80 -34.98 36.12
CA ASN A 77 -2.23 -34.75 36.04
C ASN A 77 -2.96 -35.62 37.05
N LYS A 78 -4.18 -35.18 37.39
CA LYS A 78 -5.05 -35.87 38.34
C LYS A 78 -6.46 -35.96 37.76
N ALA A 79 -7.15 -37.06 38.04
CA ALA A 79 -8.55 -37.24 37.70
C ALA A 79 -9.33 -37.75 38.90
N THR A 80 -10.45 -37.09 39.18
CA THR A 80 -11.33 -37.38 40.32
C THR A 80 -12.46 -38.34 39.98
N SER A 81 -12.67 -38.60 38.69
CA SER A 81 -13.64 -39.60 38.18
C SER A 81 -13.22 -40.17 36.84
N GLN A 82 -13.84 -41.26 36.40
CA GLN A 82 -13.63 -41.80 35.04
C GLN A 82 -13.95 -40.76 33.95
N SER A 83 -15.00 -39.95 34.15
CA SER A 83 -15.39 -38.91 33.19
C SER A 83 -14.34 -37.81 33.08
N ASP A 84 -13.80 -37.38 34.22
CA ASP A 84 -12.73 -36.39 34.32
C ASP A 84 -11.47 -36.87 33.57
N PHE A 85 -11.05 -38.13 33.80
CA PHE A 85 -9.94 -38.75 33.06
C PHE A 85 -10.21 -38.83 31.56
N LYS A 86 -11.41 -39.26 31.13
CA LYS A 86 -11.75 -39.32 29.69
C LYS A 86 -11.72 -37.94 29.05
N GLN A 87 -12.19 -36.91 29.76
CA GLN A 87 -12.20 -35.56 29.25
C GLN A 87 -10.78 -35.00 29.13
N SER A 88 -9.91 -35.25 30.11
CA SER A 88 -8.53 -34.76 30.10
C SER A 88 -7.72 -35.35 28.96
N ILE A 89 -7.84 -36.67 28.72
CA ILE A 89 -7.10 -37.33 27.63
C ILE A 89 -7.79 -37.17 26.27
N GLY A 90 -9.12 -37.00 26.27
CA GLY A 90 -9.93 -36.95 25.05
C GLY A 90 -9.57 -35.79 24.14
N ARG A 91 -9.15 -34.65 24.72
CA ARG A 91 -8.67 -33.48 23.96
C ARG A 91 -7.43 -33.78 23.11
N TYR A 92 -6.67 -34.81 23.45
CA TYR A 92 -5.40 -35.17 22.82
C TYR A 92 -5.45 -36.53 22.09
N LYS A 93 -6.60 -37.22 22.07
CA LYS A 93 -6.82 -38.42 21.24
C LYS A 93 -7.04 -38.08 19.76
N HIS A 94 -7.31 -36.82 19.42
CA HIS A 94 -7.57 -36.39 18.05
C HIS A 94 -6.26 -36.28 17.24
N ARG A 95 -6.23 -36.80 16.01
CA ARG A 95 -5.00 -36.92 15.17
C ARG A 95 -4.24 -35.61 14.94
N TYR A 96 -4.90 -34.46 15.12
CA TYR A 96 -4.34 -33.13 14.88
C TYR A 96 -3.87 -32.40 16.14
N PHE A 97 -4.09 -32.98 17.33
CA PHE A 97 -3.79 -32.34 18.59
C PHE A 97 -2.79 -33.18 19.39
N SER A 98 -1.56 -32.70 19.49
CA SER A 98 -0.57 -33.23 20.41
C SER A 98 -0.57 -32.39 21.70
N TYR A 99 -0.42 -33.06 22.85
CA TYR A 99 -0.32 -32.36 24.13
C TYR A 99 0.95 -31.51 24.15
N LYS A 100 0.81 -30.23 24.54
CA LYS A 100 1.92 -29.33 24.87
C LYS A 100 1.78 -28.92 26.32
N CYS A 101 2.91 -28.85 27.04
CA CYS A 101 2.90 -28.32 28.40
C CYS A 101 2.83 -26.79 28.39
N ASN A 102 2.33 -26.20 29.47
CA ASN A 102 2.14 -24.75 29.59
C ASN A 102 3.43 -23.96 29.29
N ALA A 103 4.60 -24.46 29.69
CA ALA A 103 5.88 -23.79 29.42
C ALA A 103 6.15 -23.67 27.91
N CYS A 104 5.91 -24.73 27.13
CA CYS A 104 6.08 -24.70 25.68
C CYS A 104 5.03 -23.80 25.00
N GLU A 105 3.78 -23.81 25.49
CA GLU A 105 2.75 -22.90 24.98
C GLU A 105 3.11 -21.43 25.24
N GLU A 106 3.60 -21.10 26.43
CA GLU A 106 4.07 -19.76 26.76
C GLU A 106 5.25 -19.32 25.90
N GLU A 107 6.20 -20.21 25.63
CA GLU A 107 7.33 -19.93 24.74
C GLU A 107 6.87 -19.64 23.31
N GLU A 108 5.91 -20.41 22.78
CA GLU A 108 5.33 -20.15 21.45
C GLU A 108 4.59 -18.81 21.39
N ILE A 109 3.82 -18.47 22.43
CA ILE A 109 3.14 -17.17 22.52
C ILE A 109 4.17 -16.03 22.55
N LYS A 110 5.24 -16.17 23.36
CA LYS A 110 6.33 -15.18 23.44
C LYS A 110 7.06 -15.04 22.12
N ALA A 111 7.37 -16.15 21.44
CA ALA A 111 8.02 -16.15 20.14
C ALA A 111 7.16 -15.49 19.07
N LEU A 112 5.85 -15.77 19.06
CA LEU A 112 4.91 -15.15 18.12
C LEU A 112 4.73 -13.65 18.38
N ALA A 113 4.69 -13.24 19.65
CA ALA A 113 4.66 -11.83 20.03
C ALA A 113 5.96 -11.09 19.62
N LEU A 114 7.12 -11.73 19.82
CA LEU A 114 8.41 -11.19 19.41
C LEU A 114 8.47 -11.02 17.88
N LYS A 115 8.07 -12.05 17.13
CA LYS A 115 8.03 -12.00 15.67
C LYS A 115 7.14 -10.86 15.15
N LYS A 116 5.93 -10.70 15.72
CA LYS A 116 5.05 -9.57 15.37
C LYS A 116 5.68 -8.22 15.66
N LYS A 117 6.39 -8.10 16.79
CA LYS A 117 7.10 -6.87 17.17
C LYS A 117 8.26 -6.57 16.21
N GLU A 118 8.98 -7.59 15.77
CA GLU A 118 10.06 -7.47 14.78
C GLU A 118 9.53 -7.07 13.41
N GLU A 119 8.44 -7.71 12.95
CA GLU A 119 7.76 -7.35 11.70
C GLU A 119 7.25 -5.91 11.72
N GLN A 120 6.66 -5.47 12.84
CA GLN A 120 6.22 -4.08 13.01
C GLN A 120 7.39 -3.11 12.97
N LYS A 121 8.50 -3.41 13.66
CA LYS A 121 9.71 -2.58 13.63
C LYS A 121 10.30 -2.49 12.22
N ALA A 122 10.41 -3.62 11.53
CA ALA A 122 10.92 -3.68 10.17
C ALA A 122 10.02 -2.89 9.20
N LEU A 123 8.69 -2.94 9.40
CA LEU A 123 7.75 -2.14 8.64
C LEU A 123 7.99 -0.65 8.87
N VAL A 124 8.00 -0.19 10.12
CA VAL A 124 8.25 1.23 10.47
C VAL A 124 9.58 1.71 9.89
N GLN A 125 10.65 0.91 10.01
CA GLN A 125 11.96 1.26 9.47
C GLN A 125 11.91 1.53 7.95
N LYS A 126 11.16 0.73 7.17
CA LYS A 126 11.02 0.96 5.72
C LYS A 126 10.39 2.32 5.37
N TYR A 127 9.48 2.81 6.21
CA TYR A 127 8.87 4.12 6.06
C TYR A 127 9.82 5.23 6.51
N GLU A 128 10.55 5.02 7.61
CA GLU A 128 11.61 5.96 8.06
C GLU A 128 12.70 6.13 7.00
N ASP A 129 13.13 5.02 6.37
CA ASP A 129 14.13 5.05 5.29
C ASP A 129 13.61 5.84 4.08
N ALA A 130 12.35 5.65 3.70
CA ALA A 130 11.72 6.43 2.63
C ALA A 130 11.67 7.93 2.92
N ILE A 131 11.51 8.30 4.21
CA ILE A 131 11.56 9.70 4.65
C ILE A 131 12.99 10.23 4.58
N ASN A 132 13.96 9.51 5.14
CA ASN A 132 15.37 9.90 5.11
C ASN A 132 15.90 10.08 3.67
N GLU A 133 15.48 9.21 2.76
CA GLU A 133 15.83 9.25 1.34
C GLU A 133 15.04 10.30 0.54
N HIS A 134 14.09 11.00 1.18
CA HIS A 134 13.24 12.00 0.54
C HIS A 134 12.55 11.47 -0.73
N ARG A 135 12.03 10.24 -0.71
CA ARG A 135 11.46 9.57 -1.90
C ARG A 135 10.29 10.33 -2.53
N TRP A 136 9.71 11.29 -1.83
CA TRP A 136 8.70 12.19 -2.38
C TRP A 136 9.24 13.19 -3.41
N MET A 137 10.56 13.37 -3.52
CA MET A 137 11.17 14.33 -4.46
C MET A 137 10.97 13.94 -5.93
N ASP A 138 10.82 12.65 -6.21
CA ASP A 138 10.61 12.12 -7.56
C ASP A 138 9.12 12.01 -7.94
N LEU A 139 8.21 12.51 -7.09
CA LEU A 139 6.79 12.43 -7.35
C LEU A 139 6.37 13.36 -8.49
N SER A 140 5.51 12.84 -9.37
CA SER A 140 4.81 13.68 -10.35
C SER A 140 3.92 14.71 -9.62
N PRO A 141 3.59 15.86 -10.24
CA PRO A 141 2.73 16.87 -9.62
C PRO A 141 1.41 16.31 -9.08
N PHE A 142 0.80 15.36 -9.79
CA PHE A 142 -0.42 14.68 -9.34
C PHE A 142 -0.18 13.87 -8.06
N LEU A 143 0.91 13.11 -7.98
CA LEU A 143 1.22 12.30 -6.80
C LEU A 143 1.64 13.17 -5.61
N SER A 144 2.31 14.30 -5.84
CA SER A 144 2.64 15.27 -4.80
C SER A 144 1.39 15.92 -4.19
N GLU A 145 0.42 16.31 -5.03
CA GLU A 145 -0.89 16.80 -4.57
C GLU A 145 -1.65 15.70 -3.81
N LEU A 146 -1.64 14.47 -4.34
CA LEU A 146 -2.28 13.34 -3.68
C LEU A 146 -1.67 13.05 -2.31
N LEU A 147 -0.35 13.04 -2.20
CA LEU A 147 0.33 12.86 -0.92
C LEU A 147 -0.03 13.97 0.06
N HIS A 148 -0.01 15.23 -0.38
CA HIS A 148 -0.45 16.36 0.44
C HIS A 148 -1.86 16.16 1.01
N ASN A 149 -2.80 15.74 0.17
CA ASN A 149 -4.19 15.53 0.58
C ASN A 149 -4.32 14.32 1.52
N CYS A 150 -3.53 13.26 1.30
CA CYS A 150 -3.47 12.11 2.23
C CYS A 150 -2.99 12.54 3.62
N LEU A 151 -2.00 13.43 3.72
CA LEU A 151 -1.46 13.92 4.99
C LEU A 151 -2.38 14.95 5.68
N SER A 152 -3.34 15.51 4.95
CA SER A 152 -4.20 16.61 5.41
C SER A 152 -5.62 16.19 5.76
N THR A 153 -6.10 15.08 5.17
CA THR A 153 -7.50 14.63 5.29
C THR A 153 -7.58 13.13 5.55
N ASP A 154 -8.75 12.64 5.96
CA ASP A 154 -9.04 11.21 6.07
C ASP A 154 -9.45 10.60 4.71
N PHE A 155 -9.45 9.28 4.61
CA PHE A 155 -9.76 8.58 3.37
C PHE A 155 -11.17 8.82 2.82
N LYS A 156 -12.16 9.09 3.69
CA LYS A 156 -13.53 9.37 3.25
C LYS A 156 -13.60 10.75 2.60
N ALA A 157 -12.97 11.75 3.22
CA ALA A 157 -12.83 13.09 2.67
C ALA A 157 -12.03 13.08 1.36
N LEU A 158 -10.89 12.38 1.33
CA LEU A 158 -10.05 12.23 0.14
C LEU A 158 -10.84 11.64 -1.04
N LYS A 159 -11.57 10.55 -0.83
CA LYS A 159 -12.41 9.94 -1.87
C LYS A 159 -13.45 10.92 -2.41
N LYS A 160 -14.10 11.70 -1.53
CA LYS A 160 -15.11 12.68 -1.94
C LYS A 160 -14.50 13.79 -2.80
N GLU A 161 -13.35 14.33 -2.39
CA GLU A 161 -12.64 15.38 -3.11
C GLU A 161 -12.18 14.90 -4.50
N TYR A 162 -11.53 13.75 -4.57
CA TYR A 162 -11.04 13.20 -5.83
C TYR A 162 -12.16 12.70 -6.74
N TRP A 163 -13.29 12.24 -6.17
CA TRP A 163 -14.48 11.94 -6.95
C TRP A 163 -14.99 13.19 -7.67
N SER A 164 -15.06 14.32 -6.96
CA SER A 164 -15.46 15.60 -7.56
C SER A 164 -14.45 16.15 -8.58
N LYS A 165 -13.14 16.01 -8.32
CA LYS A 165 -12.08 16.54 -9.19
C LYS A 165 -11.90 15.71 -10.47
N LEU A 166 -11.93 14.38 -10.37
CA LEU A 166 -11.62 13.48 -11.47
C LEU A 166 -12.86 13.00 -12.25
N GLY A 167 -14.01 12.92 -11.58
CA GLY A 167 -15.21 12.29 -12.13
C GLY A 167 -15.13 10.76 -12.21
N GLN A 168 -16.27 10.14 -12.53
CA GLN A 168 -16.45 8.68 -12.49
C GLN A 168 -15.45 7.92 -13.40
N SER A 169 -15.22 8.39 -14.61
CA SER A 169 -14.37 7.71 -15.61
C SER A 169 -12.89 7.66 -15.22
N ASN A 170 -12.43 8.63 -14.42
CA ASN A 170 -11.04 8.76 -14.01
C ASN A 170 -10.81 8.43 -12.53
N PHE A 171 -11.85 8.10 -11.76
CA PHE A 171 -11.71 7.88 -10.30
C PHE A 171 -10.72 6.75 -9.96
N LYS A 172 -10.56 5.75 -10.85
CA LYS A 172 -9.52 4.72 -10.72
C LYS A 172 -8.09 5.27 -10.61
N LYS A 173 -7.82 6.50 -11.10
CA LYS A 173 -6.52 7.17 -10.98
C LYS A 173 -6.17 7.50 -9.52
N LEU A 174 -7.15 7.77 -8.66
CA LEU A 174 -6.93 7.94 -7.23
C LEU A 174 -6.27 6.69 -6.63
N PHE A 175 -6.91 5.52 -6.81
CA PHE A 175 -6.40 4.27 -6.24
C PHE A 175 -5.06 3.86 -6.83
N ARG A 176 -4.85 4.09 -8.13
CA ARG A 176 -3.53 3.88 -8.74
C ARG A 176 -2.46 4.76 -8.08
N GLY A 177 -2.75 6.04 -7.87
CA GLY A 177 -1.83 6.95 -7.17
C GLY A 177 -1.58 6.54 -5.72
N LEU A 178 -2.59 6.04 -5.00
CA LEU A 178 -2.42 5.50 -3.65
C LEU A 178 -1.49 4.28 -3.64
N TYR A 179 -1.60 3.39 -4.64
CA TYR A 179 -0.66 2.28 -4.80
C TYR A 179 0.75 2.75 -5.13
N ASP A 180 0.89 3.77 -5.98
CA ASP A 180 2.20 4.33 -6.34
C ASP A 180 2.88 4.96 -5.10
N LEU A 181 2.14 5.71 -4.27
CA LEU A 181 2.64 6.27 -3.00
C LEU A 181 3.00 5.18 -1.98
N ALA A 182 2.21 4.10 -1.93
CA ALA A 182 2.49 2.96 -1.06
C ALA A 182 3.72 2.16 -1.51
N ALA A 183 3.95 2.03 -2.81
CA ALA A 183 5.13 1.38 -3.38
C ALA A 183 6.43 2.13 -3.04
N LEU A 184 6.33 3.44 -2.82
CA LEU A 184 7.44 4.27 -2.35
C LEU A 184 7.61 4.25 -0.83
N ASN A 185 6.77 3.51 -0.09
CA ASN A 185 6.69 3.52 1.38
C ASN A 185 6.44 4.93 1.93
N LEU A 186 5.62 5.74 1.28
CA LEU A 186 5.20 7.04 1.80
C LEU A 186 3.88 6.92 2.59
N ILE A 187 3.01 5.98 2.19
CA ILE A 187 1.78 5.65 2.92
C ILE A 187 1.62 4.13 3.06
N PHE A 188 0.90 3.70 4.08
CA PHE A 188 0.49 2.33 4.29
C PHE A 188 -0.99 2.19 3.95
N LEU A 189 -1.34 1.26 3.06
CA LEU A 189 -2.73 1.05 2.67
C LEU A 189 -3.37 0.01 3.58
N VAL A 190 -4.47 0.39 4.24
CA VAL A 190 -5.30 -0.52 5.00
C VAL A 190 -6.32 -1.13 4.04
N ARG A 191 -6.37 -2.46 3.98
CA ARG A 191 -7.22 -3.20 3.05
C ARG A 191 -8.20 -4.10 3.78
N ASN A 192 -9.34 -4.32 3.14
CA ASN A 192 -10.31 -5.31 3.58
C ASN A 192 -9.79 -6.73 3.28
N ASP A 193 -9.70 -7.58 4.31
CA ASP A 193 -9.21 -8.96 4.19
C ASP A 193 -9.98 -9.82 3.18
N TRP A 194 -11.25 -9.49 2.90
CA TRP A 194 -12.15 -10.27 2.03
C TRP A 194 -12.20 -9.80 0.58
N SER A 195 -11.93 -8.52 0.33
CA SER A 195 -12.11 -7.93 -1.01
C SER A 195 -10.87 -7.27 -1.60
N ASP A 196 -9.77 -7.22 -0.83
CA ASP A 196 -8.52 -6.53 -1.18
C ASP A 196 -8.72 -5.04 -1.56
N ARG A 197 -9.88 -4.48 -1.20
CA ARG A 197 -10.20 -3.07 -1.43
C ARG A 197 -9.54 -2.21 -0.37
N ILE A 198 -9.00 -1.08 -0.79
CA ILE A 198 -8.45 -0.07 0.13
C ILE A 198 -9.61 0.51 0.96
N GLU A 199 -9.53 0.35 2.28
CA GLU A 199 -10.49 0.87 3.25
C GLU A 199 -10.00 2.13 3.93
N ASP A 200 -8.69 2.28 4.06
CA ASP A 200 -8.05 3.46 4.65
C ASP A 200 -6.57 3.54 4.26
N TYR A 201 -5.87 4.58 4.74
CA TYR A 201 -4.42 4.67 4.71
C TYR A 201 -3.86 5.21 6.02
N GLN A 202 -2.59 4.92 6.26
CA GLN A 202 -1.80 5.43 7.38
C GLN A 202 -0.48 5.98 6.85
N TYR A 203 0.20 6.79 7.66
CA TYR A 203 1.51 7.34 7.35
C TYR A 203 2.26 7.62 8.64
N LEU A 204 3.59 7.73 8.56
CA LEU A 204 4.38 8.15 9.72
C LEU A 204 4.19 9.65 9.96
N PRO A 205 3.92 10.11 11.20
CA PRO A 205 3.73 11.54 11.50
C PRO A 205 4.89 12.42 11.02
N ARG A 206 6.12 11.92 11.14
CA ARG A 206 7.34 12.59 10.67
C ARG A 206 7.28 12.97 9.18
N LEU A 207 6.65 12.15 8.34
CA LEU A 207 6.46 12.48 6.92
C LEU A 207 5.65 13.76 6.75
N LYS A 208 4.63 14.00 7.58
CA LYS A 208 3.82 15.21 7.54
C LYS A 208 4.61 16.46 7.95
N GLU A 209 5.59 16.31 8.83
CA GLU A 209 6.44 17.40 9.28
C GLU A 209 7.51 17.76 8.24
N GLU A 210 8.07 16.76 7.56
CA GLU A 210 9.15 16.97 6.57
C GLU A 210 8.63 17.28 5.16
N PHE A 211 7.48 16.74 4.77
CA PHE A 211 6.93 16.96 3.44
C PHE A 211 6.37 18.37 3.29
N LYS A 212 7.02 19.16 2.43
CA LYS A 212 6.56 20.51 2.05
C LYS A 212 5.90 20.44 0.69
N TYR A 213 4.57 20.58 0.68
CA TYR A 213 3.82 20.68 -0.56
C TYR A 213 4.00 22.07 -1.17
N PHE A 214 4.61 22.12 -2.33
CA PHE A 214 4.56 23.28 -3.20
C PHE A 214 3.46 23.00 -4.21
N SER A 215 2.30 23.63 -4.00
CA SER A 215 1.29 23.68 -5.05
C SER A 215 2.00 24.13 -6.33
N PRO A 216 1.85 23.42 -7.46
CA PRO A 216 2.21 23.97 -8.75
C PRO A 216 1.41 25.26 -8.81
N THR A 217 2.05 26.39 -8.52
CA THR A 217 1.42 27.68 -8.67
C THR A 217 1.10 27.66 -10.15
N ALA A 218 -0.19 27.58 -10.50
CA ALA A 218 -0.60 28.11 -11.78
C ALA A 218 0.12 29.45 -11.81
N PRO A 219 1.09 29.67 -12.72
CA PRO A 219 1.84 30.91 -12.72
C PRO A 219 0.76 31.96 -12.63
N ALA A 220 0.82 32.78 -11.57
CA ALA A 220 -0.21 33.77 -11.32
C ALA A 220 -0.51 34.36 -12.69
N MET A 221 -1.78 34.30 -13.11
CA MET A 221 -2.21 35.25 -14.13
C MET A 221 -2.04 36.59 -13.43
N GLU A 222 -0.81 37.09 -13.40
CA GLU A 222 -0.60 38.49 -13.64
C GLU A 222 -1.52 38.78 -14.81
N SER A 223 -2.43 39.71 -14.62
CA SER A 223 -2.96 40.48 -15.72
C SER A 223 -1.78 41.22 -16.37
N THR A 224 -0.84 40.48 -16.94
CA THR A 224 0.08 40.99 -17.93
C THR A 224 -0.87 41.39 -19.05
N GLN A 225 -0.82 42.67 -19.41
CA GLN A 225 -1.42 43.16 -20.64
C GLN A 225 -1.22 42.08 -21.70
N VAL A 226 -2.32 41.64 -22.32
CA VAL A 226 -2.28 40.69 -23.43
C VAL A 226 -1.51 41.37 -24.55
N ASN A 227 -0.19 41.19 -24.54
CA ASN A 227 0.65 41.63 -25.63
C ASN A 227 0.53 40.56 -26.69
N ASP A 228 -0.12 40.92 -27.80
CA ASP A 228 -0.10 40.12 -29.01
C ASP A 228 1.36 39.85 -29.38
N THR A 229 1.67 38.60 -29.72
CA THR A 229 3.02 38.21 -30.14
C THR A 229 2.98 37.64 -31.55
N ASN A 230 3.96 38.03 -32.35
CA ASN A 230 4.22 37.46 -33.67
C ASN A 230 5.26 36.31 -33.61
N LYS A 231 5.59 35.85 -32.40
CA LYS A 231 6.59 34.80 -32.15
C LYS A 231 5.92 33.50 -31.73
N LEU A 232 6.24 32.43 -32.44
CA LEU A 232 5.78 31.07 -32.15
C LEU A 232 6.96 30.23 -31.66
N GLN A 233 6.91 29.74 -30.42
CA GLN A 233 7.95 28.87 -29.85
C GLN A 233 7.34 27.72 -29.07
N PHE A 234 7.71 26.49 -29.42
CA PHE A 234 7.24 25.32 -28.68
C PHE A 234 8.14 24.10 -28.88
N ARG A 235 8.03 23.16 -27.93
CA ARG A 235 8.76 21.88 -27.95
C ARG A 235 7.95 20.83 -28.70
N LEU A 236 8.61 20.17 -29.63
CA LEU A 236 8.13 18.95 -30.27
C LEU A 236 8.61 17.76 -29.43
N THR A 237 7.67 17.10 -28.76
CA THR A 237 7.94 15.92 -27.95
C THR A 237 7.94 14.67 -28.84
N SER A 238 8.97 13.83 -28.72
CA SER A 238 9.02 12.58 -29.48
C SER A 238 7.87 11.67 -29.07
N ASN A 239 7.15 11.10 -30.03
CA ASN A 239 6.10 10.12 -29.78
C ASN A 239 6.77 8.76 -29.49
N PRO A 240 6.68 8.21 -28.27
CA PRO A 240 7.37 6.96 -27.95
C PRO A 240 6.69 5.78 -28.64
N ILE A 241 7.49 4.88 -29.22
CA ILE A 241 7.05 3.64 -29.93
C ILE A 241 6.16 2.74 -29.03
N SER A 242 6.23 2.90 -27.71
CA SER A 242 5.37 2.21 -26.76
C SER A 242 3.92 2.70 -26.74
N ASN A 243 3.57 3.75 -27.49
CA ASN A 243 2.20 4.25 -27.61
C ASN A 243 1.44 3.46 -28.69
N PRO A 244 0.29 2.82 -28.41
CA PRO A 244 -0.43 1.97 -29.38
C PRO A 244 -0.81 2.66 -30.69
N ILE A 245 -0.92 4.00 -30.67
CA ILE A 245 -1.25 4.84 -31.84
C ILE A 245 0.00 5.11 -32.71
N SER A 246 1.21 4.86 -32.20
CA SER A 246 2.48 5.24 -32.86
C SER A 246 3.05 4.20 -33.84
N ASN A 247 2.44 3.03 -33.99
CA ASN A 247 2.95 1.93 -34.83
C ASN A 247 2.40 1.92 -36.27
N HIS A 248 1.68 2.96 -36.71
CA HIS A 248 1.26 3.11 -38.10
C HIS A 248 2.35 3.86 -38.89
N PRO A 249 2.66 3.49 -40.15
CA PRO A 249 3.65 4.20 -40.97
C PRO A 249 3.32 5.69 -41.17
N ASP A 250 2.04 6.07 -41.06
CA ASP A 250 1.58 7.47 -41.15
C ASP A 250 1.51 8.19 -39.78
N SER A 251 1.95 7.55 -38.69
CA SER A 251 1.95 8.18 -37.37
C SER A 251 3.05 9.24 -37.27
N PRO A 252 2.77 10.43 -36.72
CA PRO A 252 3.77 11.48 -36.60
C PRO A 252 4.85 11.10 -35.59
N GLU A 253 6.12 11.32 -35.98
CA GLU A 253 7.31 11.09 -35.14
C GLU A 253 7.30 11.98 -33.89
N TYR A 254 6.72 13.18 -34.01
CA TYR A 254 6.56 14.17 -32.95
C TYR A 254 5.10 14.53 -32.78
N ALA A 255 4.58 14.41 -31.55
CA ALA A 255 3.19 14.72 -31.25
C ALA A 255 3.03 15.24 -29.82
N GLY A 256 2.17 16.24 -29.63
CA GLY A 256 1.90 16.82 -28.32
C GLY A 256 0.91 17.97 -28.40
N GLY A 257 0.33 18.32 -27.26
CA GLY A 257 -0.47 19.54 -27.12
C GLY A 257 0.41 20.69 -26.64
N VAL A 258 0.15 21.90 -27.13
CA VAL A 258 0.77 23.14 -26.65
C VAL A 258 -0.32 24.15 -26.29
N THR A 259 -0.11 24.90 -25.21
CA THR A 259 -0.98 26.00 -24.80
C THR A 259 -0.15 27.27 -24.75
N PHE A 260 -0.56 28.27 -25.52
CA PHE A 260 0.10 29.57 -25.56
C PHE A 260 -0.58 30.53 -24.58
N LYS A 261 0.23 31.27 -23.82
CA LYS A 261 -0.27 32.27 -22.86
C LYS A 261 -0.70 33.57 -23.54
N ASN A 262 -0.06 33.91 -24.66
CA ASN A 262 -0.33 35.12 -25.43
C ASN A 262 -1.05 34.77 -26.73
N LYS A 263 -1.87 35.70 -27.23
CA LYS A 263 -2.46 35.59 -28.56
C LYS A 263 -1.35 35.66 -29.60
N ILE A 264 -1.30 34.66 -30.48
CA ILE A 264 -0.35 34.61 -31.59
C ILE A 264 -1.00 35.23 -32.81
N VAL A 265 -0.37 36.27 -33.36
CA VAL A 265 -0.84 36.98 -34.56
C VAL A 265 0.19 36.79 -35.67
N LEU A 266 -0.24 36.15 -36.77
CA LEU A 266 0.53 36.06 -38.00
C LEU A 266 -0.10 37.00 -39.01
N GLU A 267 0.66 38.01 -39.44
CA GLU A 267 0.19 39.07 -40.32
C GLU A 267 0.39 38.68 -41.78
N ALA A 268 -0.58 39.05 -42.62
CA ALA A 268 -0.45 38.87 -44.06
C ALA A 268 0.67 39.76 -44.61
N ASN A 269 1.41 39.26 -45.60
CA ASN A 269 2.55 39.93 -46.24
C ASN A 269 3.76 40.21 -45.33
N THR A 270 3.84 39.57 -44.16
CA THR A 270 5.01 39.64 -43.27
C THR A 270 5.90 38.42 -43.47
N GLU A 271 7.21 38.64 -43.61
CA GLU A 271 8.20 37.57 -43.73
C GLU A 271 8.57 37.03 -42.34
N TYR A 272 8.50 35.71 -42.17
CA TYR A 272 8.85 35.01 -40.94
C TYR A 272 10.03 34.08 -41.16
N THR A 273 10.99 34.11 -40.24
CA THR A 273 12.09 33.14 -40.19
C THR A 273 11.77 32.07 -39.17
N PHE A 274 12.04 30.80 -39.50
CA PHE A 274 11.90 29.68 -38.58
C PHE A 274 13.20 28.89 -38.44
N ALA A 275 13.40 28.28 -37.27
CA ALA A 275 14.53 27.42 -36.96
C ALA A 275 14.10 26.28 -36.04
N LEU A 276 14.73 25.12 -36.22
CA LEU A 276 14.49 23.91 -35.46
C LEU A 276 15.79 23.47 -34.78
N TRP A 277 15.77 23.38 -33.45
CA TRP A 277 16.95 23.05 -32.66
C TRP A 277 16.79 21.68 -32.01
N LYS A 278 17.79 20.80 -32.16
CA LYS A 278 17.89 19.57 -31.37
C LYS A 278 18.26 19.93 -29.93
N ARG A 279 17.54 19.39 -28.95
CA ARG A 279 17.87 19.53 -27.51
C ARG A 279 18.21 18.15 -26.92
N THR A 280 18.63 18.11 -25.65
CA THR A 280 18.99 16.86 -24.96
C THR A 280 17.80 15.88 -24.97
N GLY A 281 18.02 14.65 -25.44
CA GLY A 281 16.96 13.67 -25.73
C GLY A 281 16.66 13.55 -27.24
N ARG A 282 15.48 13.03 -27.60
CA ARG A 282 14.99 13.01 -29.01
C ARG A 282 14.14 14.25 -29.37
N ASP A 283 13.96 15.18 -28.44
CA ASP A 283 13.04 16.30 -28.60
C ASP A 283 13.63 17.45 -29.42
N LEU A 284 12.74 18.13 -30.14
CA LEU A 284 13.09 19.27 -30.99
C LEU A 284 12.40 20.53 -30.46
N TYR A 285 13.01 21.69 -30.72
CA TYR A 285 12.44 22.99 -30.36
C TYR A 285 12.25 23.83 -31.61
N LEU A 286 11.01 24.11 -31.97
CA LEU A 286 10.66 24.95 -33.11
C LEU A 286 10.53 26.41 -32.63
N THR A 287 11.11 27.33 -33.38
CA THR A 287 10.92 28.76 -33.21
C THR A 287 10.64 29.39 -34.56
N MET A 288 9.62 30.23 -34.62
CA MET A 288 9.30 31.10 -35.75
C MET A 288 9.06 32.52 -35.24
N ILE A 289 9.63 33.51 -35.91
CA ILE A 289 9.54 34.93 -35.54
C ILE A 289 9.56 35.77 -36.81
N SER A 290 8.97 36.97 -36.77
CA SER A 290 9.10 37.94 -37.86
C SER A 290 10.59 38.21 -38.11
N THR A 291 10.98 38.21 -39.39
CA THR A 291 12.35 38.48 -39.79
C THR A 291 12.80 39.89 -39.38
N ALA A 292 11.85 40.82 -39.15
CA ALA A 292 12.16 42.15 -38.63
C ALA A 292 12.67 42.15 -37.17
N ASP A 293 12.29 41.14 -36.38
CA ASP A 293 12.58 41.12 -34.93
C ASP A 293 13.88 40.38 -34.57
N ILE A 294 14.54 39.76 -35.56
CA ILE A 294 15.78 38.98 -35.36
C ILE A 294 16.99 39.89 -35.16
N ALA A 295 16.95 41.09 -35.73
CA ALA A 295 17.96 42.13 -35.53
C ALA A 295 17.28 43.51 -35.64
N PRO A 296 17.27 44.33 -34.57
CA PRO A 296 16.70 45.67 -34.60
C PRO A 296 17.65 46.65 -35.28
N THR A 297 17.99 46.41 -36.54
CA THR A 297 18.75 47.33 -37.39
C THR A 297 17.82 47.95 -38.41
N PRO A 298 17.97 49.25 -38.73
CA PRO A 298 17.18 49.88 -39.79
C PRO A 298 17.39 49.11 -41.10
N LYS A 299 16.30 48.59 -41.66
CA LYS A 299 16.33 47.95 -42.98
C LYS A 299 16.33 49.05 -44.04
N GLN A 300 17.45 49.22 -44.72
CA GLN A 300 17.50 50.00 -45.94
C GLN A 300 16.98 49.11 -47.08
N VAL A 301 15.88 49.51 -47.69
CA VAL A 301 15.35 48.89 -48.89
C VAL A 301 15.68 49.81 -50.06
N SER A 302 16.18 49.25 -51.16
CA SER A 302 16.45 50.03 -52.38
C SER A 302 15.14 50.64 -52.91
N LEU A 303 15.20 51.89 -53.39
CA LEU A 303 14.05 52.56 -54.00
C LEU A 303 13.44 51.71 -55.14
N SER A 304 14.27 50.94 -55.84
CA SER A 304 13.86 50.01 -56.91
C SER A 304 12.87 48.92 -56.48
N ASN A 305 12.77 48.63 -55.17
CA ASN A 305 11.89 47.60 -54.63
C ASN A 305 10.53 48.17 -54.17
N HIS A 306 10.31 49.48 -54.32
CA HIS A 306 9.03 50.14 -54.05
C HIS A 306 8.17 50.24 -55.33
N PRO A 307 6.85 50.44 -55.24
CA PRO A 307 5.99 50.64 -56.40
C PRO A 307 6.46 51.80 -57.28
N ILE A 308 6.32 51.68 -58.61
CA ILE A 308 6.80 52.66 -59.60
C ILE A 308 6.29 54.08 -59.28
N SER A 309 5.02 54.22 -58.89
CA SER A 309 4.43 55.51 -58.52
C SER A 309 5.13 56.22 -57.34
N LEU A 310 5.70 55.44 -56.42
CA LEU A 310 6.45 55.93 -55.27
C LEU A 310 7.87 56.33 -55.69
N GLN A 311 8.46 55.60 -56.64
CA GLN A 311 9.76 55.95 -57.22
C GLN A 311 9.67 57.27 -58.00
N GLU A 312 8.65 57.40 -58.86
CA GLU A 312 8.38 58.60 -59.67
C GLU A 312 8.07 59.81 -58.78
N GLY A 313 7.16 59.69 -57.81
CA GLY A 313 6.83 60.81 -56.93
C GLY A 313 7.99 61.28 -56.05
N ILE A 314 8.91 60.38 -55.66
CA ILE A 314 10.13 60.77 -54.96
C ILE A 314 11.10 61.48 -55.91
N GLN A 315 11.22 61.00 -57.15
CA GLN A 315 12.06 61.62 -58.16
C GLN A 315 11.57 63.03 -58.52
N ASP A 316 10.26 63.20 -58.78
CA ASP A 316 9.62 64.50 -59.05
C ASP A 316 9.84 65.49 -57.90
N PHE A 317 9.76 65.02 -56.65
CA PHE A 317 10.02 65.84 -55.48
C PHE A 317 11.47 66.34 -55.46
N PHE A 318 12.45 65.46 -55.68
CA PHE A 318 13.87 65.86 -55.71
C PHE A 318 14.19 66.78 -56.89
N GLU A 319 13.57 66.58 -58.05
CA GLU A 319 13.70 67.47 -59.20
C GLU A 319 13.08 68.85 -58.93
N SER A 320 11.99 68.91 -58.15
CA SER A 320 11.33 70.18 -57.80
C SER A 320 12.13 71.08 -56.84
N ILE A 321 13.04 70.50 -56.05
CA ILE A 321 13.89 71.22 -55.08
C ILE A 321 15.34 71.35 -55.53
N ALA A 322 15.69 70.75 -56.68
CA ALA A 322 17.00 70.94 -57.27
C ALA A 322 17.15 72.41 -57.70
N PRO A 323 18.23 73.11 -57.31
CA PRO A 323 18.46 74.47 -57.77
C PRO A 323 18.57 74.48 -59.30
N GLN A 324 17.81 75.37 -59.95
CA GLN A 324 18.01 75.62 -61.38
C GLN A 324 19.37 76.29 -61.54
N GLU A 325 20.30 75.63 -62.23
CA GLU A 325 21.56 76.23 -62.70
C GLU A 325 21.29 77.28 -63.79
#